data_AF-A0AAU7VL52-F1
#
_entry.id   AF-A0AAU7VL52-F1
#
_cell.length_a   1.000
_cell.length_b   1.000
_cell.length_c   1.000
_cell.angle_alpha   90.00
_cell.angle_beta   90.00
_cell.angle_gamma   90.00
#
_symmetry.space_group_name_H-M   'P 1'
#
loop_
_entity.id
_entity.type
_entity.pdbx_description
1 polymer ?
#
loop_
_entity_poly.entity_id
_entity_poly.type
_entity_poly.pdbx_seq_one_letter_code
_entity_poly.pdbx_strand_id
1 'polypeptide(L)'
;MLDFLPESILFIFINVIIIYLLLRWLLFKPVNKVLDDRSQRIKRDIETAEAKRKDAEQTQKEFEEKMAKASEKAQSIIDEAVKKGQEKQEELIEEGKKEHNKLLKRARHEIELERNKAIAQLKDEISTMSINVAEKIVKHSMSTEESNRLVSEVIEGMGEAYEQDNS
;
A
#
# COMPACT_ATOMS: atom_id res chain seq x y z
N MET A 1 -32.51 81.47 77.84
CA MET A 1 -32.52 82.01 76.47
C MET A 1 -31.08 82.07 76.02
N LEU A 2 -30.71 81.42 74.93
CA LEU A 2 -29.41 81.69 74.31
C LEU A 2 -29.47 83.12 73.77
N ASP A 3 -28.62 84.01 74.28
CA ASP A 3 -28.46 85.34 73.70
C ASP A 3 -27.75 85.19 72.35
N PHE A 4 -28.52 85.22 71.27
CA PHE A 4 -28.05 85.24 69.90
C PHE A 4 -27.45 86.62 69.59
N LEU A 5 -26.23 86.84 70.07
CA LEU A 5 -25.41 87.96 69.63
C LEU A 5 -24.99 87.72 68.16
N PRO A 6 -25.01 88.75 67.30
CA PRO A 6 -24.65 88.63 65.88
C PRO A 6 -23.23 88.09 65.66
N GLU A 7 -22.33 88.26 66.63
CA GLU A 7 -20.95 87.75 66.59
C GLU A 7 -20.89 86.20 66.64
N SER A 8 -21.75 85.56 67.44
CA SER A 8 -21.80 84.10 67.54
C SER A 8 -22.31 83.45 66.24
N ILE A 9 -23.28 84.10 65.58
CA ILE A 9 -23.82 83.65 64.30
C ILE A 9 -22.73 83.69 63.22
N LEU A 10 -21.94 84.78 63.17
CA LEU A 10 -20.85 84.94 62.22
C LEU A 10 -19.78 83.83 62.36
N PHE A 11 -19.41 83.49 63.61
CA PHE A 11 -18.45 82.42 63.86
C PHE A 11 -18.95 81.04 63.42
N ILE A 12 -20.23 80.74 63.66
CA ILE A 12 -20.86 79.49 63.21
C ILE A 12 -20.85 79.41 61.67
N PHE A 13 -21.21 80.49 60.98
CA PHE A 13 -21.17 80.53 59.51
C PHE A 13 -19.75 80.30 58.96
N ILE A 14 -18.74 80.93 59.54
CA ILE A 14 -17.34 80.72 59.15
C ILE A 14 -16.93 79.25 59.37
N ASN A 15 -17.31 78.66 60.51
CA ASN A 15 -17.00 77.27 60.83
C ASN A 15 -17.67 76.29 59.83
N VAL A 16 -18.95 76.51 59.51
CA VAL A 16 -19.68 75.72 58.51
C VAL A 16 -19.03 75.84 57.13
N ILE A 17 -18.60 77.03 56.72
CA ILE A 17 -17.91 77.25 55.44
C ILE A 17 -16.57 76.50 55.42
N ILE A 18 -15.78 76.58 56.49
CA ILE A 18 -14.49 75.88 56.58
C ILE A 18 -14.70 74.36 56.50
N ILE A 19 -15.67 73.81 57.24
CA ILE A 19 -16.02 72.39 57.20
C ILE A 19 -16.53 71.98 55.82
N TYR A 20 -17.36 72.81 55.18
CA TYR A 20 -17.84 72.57 53.82
C TYR A 20 -16.70 72.51 52.81
N LEU A 21 -15.74 73.44 52.88
CA LEU A 21 -14.57 73.45 52.00
C LEU A 21 -13.64 72.26 52.25
N LEU A 22 -13.44 71.87 53.52
CA LEU A 22 -12.67 70.67 53.89
C LEU A 22 -13.34 69.39 53.37
N LEU A 23 -14.65 69.23 53.58
CA LEU A 23 -15.43 68.11 53.07
C LEU A 23 -15.40 68.08 51.54
N ARG A 24 -15.61 69.23 50.87
CA ARG A 24 -15.51 69.33 49.41
C ARG A 24 -14.13 68.91 48.93
N TRP A 25 -13.06 69.40 49.55
CA TRP A 25 -11.71 69.03 49.11
C TRP A 25 -11.39 67.54 49.38
N LEU A 26 -11.85 67.00 50.51
CA LEU A 26 -11.60 65.63 50.93
C LEU A 26 -12.43 64.60 50.15
N LEU A 27 -13.70 64.88 49.85
CA LEU A 27 -14.63 63.94 49.19
C LEU A 27 -14.51 63.92 47.66
N PHE A 28 -14.10 65.02 47.03
CA PHE A 28 -14.01 65.05 45.56
C PHE A 28 -12.94 64.08 45.02
N LYS A 29 -11.85 63.87 45.76
CA LYS A 29 -10.80 62.90 45.39
C LYS A 29 -11.29 61.44 45.37
N PRO A 30 -11.85 60.87 46.45
CA PRO A 30 -12.31 59.48 46.47
C PRO A 30 -13.52 59.26 45.54
N VAL A 31 -14.44 60.21 45.44
CA VAL A 31 -15.62 60.08 44.57
C VAL A 31 -15.20 60.03 43.10
N ASN A 32 -14.35 60.95 42.65
CA ASN A 32 -13.86 60.94 41.27
C ASN A 32 -13.03 59.68 40.98
N LYS A 33 -12.23 59.21 41.94
CA LYS A 33 -11.46 57.97 41.79
C LYS A 33 -12.37 56.75 41.61
N VAL A 34 -13.46 56.63 42.39
CA VAL A 34 -14.39 55.50 42.25
C VAL A 34 -15.14 55.55 40.90
N LEU A 35 -15.51 56.74 40.44
CA LEU A 35 -16.16 56.91 39.13
C LEU A 35 -15.21 56.57 37.98
N ASP A 36 -13.96 57.02 38.05
CA ASP A 36 -12.94 56.72 37.05
C ASP A 36 -12.57 55.23 37.05
N ASP A 37 -12.36 54.63 38.23
CA ASP A 37 -12.11 53.19 38.36
C ASP A 37 -13.26 52.35 37.78
N ARG A 38 -14.52 52.76 37.99
CA ARG A 38 -15.68 52.10 37.38
C ARG A 38 -15.69 52.27 35.86
N SER A 39 -15.44 53.48 35.36
CA SER A 39 -15.39 53.74 33.92
C SER A 39 -14.29 52.91 33.25
N GLN A 40 -13.10 52.88 33.85
CA GLN A 40 -11.97 52.10 33.35
C GLN A 40 -12.25 50.59 33.40
N ARG A 41 -12.88 50.06 34.45
CA ARG A 41 -13.28 48.65 34.51
C ARG A 41 -14.24 48.30 33.38
N ILE A 42 -15.31 49.09 33.21
CA ILE A 42 -16.30 48.85 32.16
C ILE A 42 -15.63 48.88 30.77
N LYS A 43 -14.76 49.86 30.51
CA LYS A 43 -14.02 49.92 29.25
C LYS A 43 -13.15 48.67 29.04
N ARG A 44 -12.36 48.27 30.05
CA ARG A 44 -11.53 47.06 29.97
C ARG A 44 -12.36 45.79 29.76
N ASP A 45 -13.51 45.68 30.43
CA ASP A 45 -14.38 44.52 30.31
C ASP A 45 -14.99 44.43 28.90
N ILE A 46 -15.40 45.56 28.32
CA ILE A 46 -15.88 45.64 26.94
C ILE A 46 -14.76 45.30 25.96
N GLU A 47 -13.59 45.91 26.08
CA GLU A 47 -12.43 45.64 25.22
C GLU A 47 -12.01 44.17 25.29
N THR A 48 -12.01 43.59 26.50
CA THR A 48 -11.70 42.17 26.71
C THR A 48 -12.77 41.27 26.09
N ALA A 49 -14.05 41.61 26.22
CA ALA A 49 -15.14 40.86 25.62
C ALA A 49 -15.07 40.90 24.09
N GLU A 50 -14.80 42.06 23.50
CA GLU A 50 -14.61 42.21 22.05
C GLU A 50 -13.40 41.43 21.56
N ALA A 51 -12.26 41.52 22.26
CA ALA A 51 -11.06 40.76 21.93
C ALA A 51 -11.32 39.25 21.98
N LYS A 52 -11.98 38.75 23.04
CA LYS A 52 -12.36 37.34 23.15
C LYS A 52 -13.33 36.90 22.07
N ARG A 53 -14.29 37.75 21.69
CA ARG A 53 -15.23 37.44 20.60
C ARG A 53 -14.49 37.31 19.28
N LYS A 54 -13.60 38.26 18.98
CA LYS A 54 -12.79 38.23 17.76
C LYS A 54 -11.86 37.02 17.70
N ASP A 55 -11.22 36.67 18.83
CA ASP A 55 -10.37 35.50 18.94
C ASP A 55 -11.14 34.19 18.76
N ALA A 56 -12.36 34.11 19.32
CA ALA A 56 -13.26 32.98 19.11
C ALA A 56 -13.71 32.86 17.65
N GLU A 57 -14.10 33.98 17.01
CA GLU A 57 -14.47 34.02 15.59
C GLU A 57 -13.30 33.61 14.69
N GLN A 58 -12.08 34.06 15.01
CA GLN A 58 -10.88 33.67 14.27
C GLN A 58 -10.57 32.19 14.45
N THR A 59 -10.58 31.70 15.69
CA THR A 59 -10.33 30.29 16.01
C THR A 59 -11.36 29.38 15.33
N GLN A 60 -12.63 29.80 15.29
CA GLN A 60 -13.69 29.08 14.59
C GLN A 60 -13.39 28.98 13.09
N LYS A 61 -13.04 30.10 12.43
CA LYS A 61 -12.66 30.10 11.01
C LYS A 61 -11.45 29.21 10.74
N GLU A 62 -10.42 29.29 11.56
CA GLU A 62 -9.25 28.42 11.44
C GLU A 62 -9.60 26.94 11.62
N PHE A 63 -10.53 26.62 12.52
CA PHE A 63 -11.01 25.26 12.72
C PHE A 63 -11.81 24.76 11.52
N GLU A 64 -12.73 25.56 10.98
CA GLU A 64 -13.49 25.26 9.78
C GLU A 64 -12.57 25.03 8.57
N GLU A 65 -11.56 25.89 8.37
CA GLU A 65 -10.56 25.72 7.33
C GLU A 65 -9.73 24.44 7.52
N LYS A 66 -9.31 24.14 8.76
CA LYS A 66 -8.56 22.91 9.08
C LYS A 66 -9.42 21.67 8.81
N MET A 67 -10.70 21.70 9.14
CA MET A 67 -11.64 20.61 8.86
C MET A 67 -11.85 20.43 7.36
N ALA A 68 -12.04 21.52 6.60
CA ALA A 68 -12.15 21.45 5.15
C ALA A 68 -10.90 20.85 4.49
N LYS A 69 -9.71 21.33 4.88
CA LYS A 69 -8.42 20.80 4.41
C LYS A 69 -8.20 19.35 4.82
N ALA A 70 -8.63 18.94 6.01
CA ALA A 70 -8.54 17.55 6.46
C ALA A 70 -9.44 16.63 5.64
N SER A 71 -10.68 17.06 5.36
CA SER A 71 -11.61 16.33 4.50
C SER A 71 -11.08 16.19 3.07
N GLU A 72 -10.54 17.27 2.49
CA GLU A 72 -9.93 17.24 1.16
C GLU A 72 -8.74 16.27 1.09
N LYS A 73 -7.85 16.33 2.10
CA LYS A 73 -6.73 15.37 2.20
C LYS A 73 -7.21 13.93 2.35
N ALA A 74 -8.23 13.69 3.18
CA ALA A 74 -8.79 12.36 3.36
C ALA A 74 -9.35 11.82 2.04
N GLN A 75 -10.10 12.63 1.30
CA GLN A 75 -10.62 12.26 -0.01
C GLN A 75 -9.47 11.96 -0.99
N SER A 76 -8.45 12.82 -1.05
CA SER A 76 -7.28 12.61 -1.90
C SER A 76 -6.53 11.31 -1.56
N ILE A 77 -6.42 10.95 -0.28
CA ILE A 77 -5.78 9.70 0.15
C ILE A 77 -6.61 8.49 -0.32
N ILE A 78 -7.93 8.56 -0.19
CA ILE A 78 -8.84 7.50 -0.65
C ILE A 78 -8.73 7.35 -2.17
N ASP A 79 -8.77 8.45 -2.92
CA ASP A 79 -8.69 8.43 -4.37
C ASP A 79 -7.34 7.87 -4.84
N GLU A 80 -6.24 8.26 -4.20
CA GLU A 80 -4.90 7.73 -4.49
C GLU A 80 -4.81 6.23 -4.15
N ALA A 81 -5.38 5.79 -3.03
CA ALA A 81 -5.40 4.39 -2.63
C ALA A 81 -6.21 3.53 -3.61
N VAL A 82 -7.39 4.02 -4.06
CA VAL A 82 -8.21 3.35 -5.07
C VAL A 82 -7.46 3.25 -6.39
N LYS A 83 -6.85 4.35 -6.85
CA LYS A 83 -6.07 4.36 -8.08
C LYS A 83 -4.88 3.38 -8.03
N LYS A 84 -4.09 3.41 -6.96
CA LYS A 84 -2.99 2.45 -6.76
C LYS A 84 -3.49 1.01 -6.68
N GLY A 85 -4.65 0.79 -6.05
CA GLY A 85 -5.29 -0.52 -5.99
C GLY A 85 -5.66 -1.04 -7.38
N GLN A 86 -6.26 -0.19 -8.22
CA GLN A 86 -6.61 -0.54 -9.60
C GLN A 86 -5.36 -0.82 -10.45
N GLU A 87 -4.36 0.06 -10.40
CA GLU A 87 -3.08 -0.14 -11.11
C GLU A 87 -2.42 -1.45 -10.68
N LYS A 88 -2.41 -1.76 -9.37
CA LYS A 88 -1.83 -3.01 -8.87
C LYS A 88 -2.63 -4.23 -9.28
N GLN A 89 -3.96 -4.13 -9.30
CA GLN A 89 -4.82 -5.21 -9.77
C GLN A 89 -4.58 -5.51 -11.25
N GLU A 90 -4.48 -4.49 -12.09
CA GLU A 90 -4.16 -4.64 -13.52
C GLU A 90 -2.78 -5.28 -13.72
N GLU A 91 -1.77 -4.81 -12.98
CA GLU A 91 -0.42 -5.40 -13.00
C GLU A 91 -0.44 -6.89 -12.64
N LEU A 92 -1.12 -7.26 -11.57
CA LEU A 92 -1.24 -8.67 -11.14
C LEU A 92 -1.98 -9.54 -12.16
N ILE A 93 -3.02 -9.00 -12.81
CA ILE A 93 -3.74 -9.72 -13.86
C ILE A 93 -2.83 -9.91 -15.09
N GLU A 94 -2.06 -8.89 -15.48
CA GLU A 94 -1.14 -8.98 -16.61
C GLU A 94 0.00 -9.96 -16.33
N GLU A 95 0.59 -9.89 -15.14
CA GLU A 95 1.61 -10.81 -14.67
C GLU A 95 1.08 -12.25 -14.64
N GLY A 96 -0.09 -12.47 -14.03
CA GLY A 96 -0.74 -13.78 -14.00
C GLY A 96 -1.02 -14.34 -15.40
N LYS A 97 -1.45 -13.51 -16.36
CA LYS A 97 -1.61 -13.91 -17.77
C LYS A 97 -0.28 -14.26 -18.41
N LYS A 98 0.80 -13.51 -18.16
CA LYS A 98 2.14 -13.80 -18.68
C LYS A 98 2.66 -15.13 -18.13
N GLU A 99 2.53 -15.35 -16.83
CA GLU A 99 2.93 -16.59 -16.18
C GLU A 99 2.13 -17.79 -16.68
N HIS A 100 0.81 -17.64 -16.78
CA HIS A 100 -0.07 -18.68 -17.32
C HIS A 100 0.33 -19.08 -18.75
N ASN A 101 0.56 -18.09 -19.63
CA ASN A 101 1.01 -18.35 -20.99
C ASN A 101 2.39 -19.01 -21.04
N LYS A 102 3.31 -18.63 -20.15
CA LYS A 102 4.64 -19.23 -20.02
C LYS A 102 4.54 -20.69 -19.56
N LEU A 103 3.67 -20.98 -18.60
CA LEU A 103 3.39 -22.34 -18.13
C LEU A 103 2.79 -23.19 -19.25
N LEU A 104 1.80 -22.66 -19.98
CA LEU A 104 1.16 -23.36 -21.10
C LEU A 104 2.16 -23.70 -22.21
N LYS A 105 3.04 -22.74 -22.56
CA LYS A 105 4.11 -22.98 -23.55
C LYS A 105 5.08 -24.07 -23.09
N ARG A 106 5.48 -24.06 -21.82
CA ARG A 106 6.35 -25.10 -21.23
C ARG A 106 5.67 -26.46 -21.25
N ALA A 107 4.42 -26.55 -20.80
CA ALA A 107 3.66 -27.79 -20.79
C ALA A 107 3.49 -28.38 -22.20
N ARG A 108 3.21 -27.54 -23.21
CA ARG A 108 3.15 -27.99 -24.62
C ARG A 108 4.50 -28.52 -25.11
N HIS A 109 5.58 -27.82 -24.79
CA HIS A 109 6.93 -28.26 -25.16
C HIS A 109 7.30 -29.60 -24.49
N GLU A 110 6.95 -29.77 -23.22
CA GLU A 110 7.17 -31.00 -22.47
C GLU A 110 6.35 -32.16 -23.03
N ILE A 111 5.09 -31.93 -23.41
CA ILE A 111 4.24 -32.91 -24.10
C ILE A 111 4.88 -33.33 -25.44
N GLU A 112 5.40 -32.39 -26.23
CA GLU A 112 6.07 -32.73 -27.50
C GLU A 112 7.34 -33.55 -27.27
N LEU A 113 8.14 -33.19 -26.26
CA LEU A 113 9.33 -33.95 -25.89
C LEU A 113 8.98 -35.38 -25.45
N GLU A 114 7.99 -35.54 -24.57
CA GLU A 114 7.55 -36.86 -24.11
C GLU A 114 6.93 -37.69 -25.24
N ARG A 115 6.18 -37.07 -26.15
CA ARG A 115 5.67 -37.76 -27.35
C ARG A 115 6.83 -38.26 -28.23
N ASN A 116 7.85 -37.44 -28.45
CA ASN A 116 9.02 -37.83 -29.24
C ASN A 116 9.80 -38.97 -28.57
N LYS A 117 9.97 -38.92 -27.24
CA LYS A 117 10.58 -40.02 -26.46
C LYS A 117 9.77 -41.30 -26.58
N ALA A 118 8.44 -41.24 -26.43
CA ALA A 118 7.56 -42.39 -26.55
C ALA A 118 7.64 -43.03 -27.95
N ILE A 119 7.66 -42.21 -29.02
CA ILE A 119 7.84 -42.70 -30.39
C ILE A 119 9.22 -43.37 -30.58
N ALA A 120 10.27 -42.78 -30.01
CA ALA A 120 11.61 -43.36 -30.08
C ALA A 120 11.69 -44.72 -29.36
N GLN A 121 11.09 -44.83 -28.17
CA GLN A 121 10.98 -46.09 -27.44
C GLN A 121 10.20 -47.14 -28.22
N LEU A 122 9.06 -46.78 -28.81
CA LEU A 122 8.27 -47.67 -29.65
C LEU A 122 9.05 -48.19 -30.87
N LYS A 123 9.84 -47.32 -31.50
CA LYS A 123 10.72 -47.73 -32.61
C LYS A 123 11.77 -48.75 -32.16
N ASP A 124 12.37 -48.53 -31.01
CA ASP A 124 13.37 -49.43 -30.44
C ASP A 124 12.78 -50.80 -30.08
N GLU A 125 11.60 -50.82 -29.46
CA GLU A 125 10.84 -52.05 -29.17
C GLU A 125 10.44 -52.80 -30.44
N ILE A 126 9.94 -52.10 -31.46
CA ILE A 126 9.58 -52.71 -32.75
C ILE A 126 10.83 -53.27 -33.43
N SER A 127 11.96 -52.57 -33.41
CA SER A 127 13.21 -53.07 -34.01
C SER A 127 13.67 -54.35 -33.31
N THR A 128 13.63 -54.36 -31.98
CA THR A 128 13.98 -55.52 -31.17
C THR A 128 13.04 -56.70 -31.44
N MET A 129 11.73 -56.44 -31.53
CA MET A 129 10.73 -57.46 -31.88
C MET A 129 10.95 -58.01 -33.30
N SER A 130 11.29 -57.15 -34.26
CA SER A 130 11.57 -57.54 -35.64
C SER A 130 12.82 -58.43 -35.73
N ILE A 131 13.88 -58.10 -34.98
CA ILE A 131 15.09 -58.94 -34.88
C ILE A 131 14.74 -60.30 -34.28
N ASN A 132 13.97 -60.34 -33.18
CA ASN A 132 13.54 -61.60 -32.55
C ASN A 132 12.69 -62.47 -33.51
N VAL A 133 11.79 -61.87 -34.28
CA VAL A 133 10.98 -62.57 -35.29
C VAL A 133 11.87 -63.09 -36.41
N ALA A 134 12.79 -62.28 -36.93
CA ALA A 134 13.75 -62.70 -37.94
C ALA A 134 14.64 -63.86 -37.45
N GLU A 135 15.16 -63.78 -36.23
CA GLU A 135 15.92 -64.87 -35.60
C GLU A 135 15.10 -66.17 -35.51
N LYS A 136 13.82 -66.05 -35.14
CA LYS A 136 12.91 -67.20 -35.03
C LYS A 136 12.57 -67.82 -36.40
N ILE A 137 12.40 -67.00 -37.44
CA ILE A 137 12.20 -67.45 -38.82
C ILE A 137 13.46 -68.15 -39.34
N VAL A 138 14.64 -67.56 -39.15
CA VAL A 138 15.92 -68.17 -39.55
C VAL A 138 16.14 -69.49 -38.83
N LYS A 139 15.92 -69.56 -37.51
CA LYS A 139 15.98 -70.83 -36.75
C LYS A 139 14.99 -71.88 -37.27
N HIS A 140 13.82 -71.47 -37.76
CA HIS A 140 12.80 -72.39 -38.26
C HIS A 140 13.06 -72.83 -39.71
N SER A 141 13.54 -71.94 -40.58
CA SER A 141 13.96 -72.28 -41.95
C SER A 141 15.20 -73.17 -41.95
N MET A 142 16.07 -73.04 -40.94
CA MET A 142 17.21 -73.93 -40.71
C MET A 142 16.84 -75.33 -40.20
N SER A 143 15.56 -75.74 -40.20
CA SER A 143 15.20 -77.11 -39.82
C SER A 143 15.43 -78.10 -40.96
N THR A 144 16.36 -79.01 -40.68
CA THR A 144 16.60 -80.33 -41.29
C THR A 144 17.11 -80.43 -42.74
N GLU A 145 16.78 -79.53 -43.66
CA GLU A 145 17.17 -79.70 -45.08
C GLU A 145 18.26 -78.73 -45.57
N GLU A 146 18.25 -77.46 -45.15
CA GLU A 146 19.27 -76.46 -45.55
C GLU A 146 20.59 -76.55 -44.76
N SER A 147 20.55 -76.99 -43.49
CA SER A 147 21.73 -77.05 -42.63
C SER A 147 22.77 -78.06 -43.14
N ASN A 148 22.33 -79.19 -43.70
CA ASN A 148 23.22 -80.15 -44.34
C ASN A 148 23.77 -79.61 -45.67
N ARG A 149 22.99 -78.82 -46.42
CA ARG A 149 23.44 -78.26 -47.70
C ARG A 149 24.54 -77.21 -47.52
N LEU A 150 24.40 -76.33 -46.54
CA LEU A 150 25.42 -75.31 -46.23
C LEU A 150 26.69 -75.91 -45.62
N VAL A 151 26.58 -76.96 -44.82
CA VAL A 151 27.74 -77.71 -44.32
C VAL A 151 28.46 -78.42 -45.46
N SER A 152 27.73 -79.02 -46.39
CA SER A 152 28.33 -79.61 -47.59
C SER A 152 28.99 -78.56 -48.49
N GLU A 153 28.37 -77.39 -48.71
CA GLU A 153 28.92 -76.32 -49.56
C GLU A 153 30.18 -75.68 -48.95
N VAL A 154 30.25 -75.56 -47.62
CA VAL A 154 31.48 -75.12 -46.93
C VAL A 154 32.56 -76.20 -46.95
N ILE A 155 32.22 -77.47 -46.79
CA ILE A 155 33.19 -78.58 -46.88
C ILE A 155 33.69 -78.77 -48.31
N GLU A 156 32.84 -78.58 -49.32
CA GLU A 156 33.17 -78.66 -50.74
C GLU A 156 34.03 -77.45 -51.17
N GLY A 157 33.68 -76.23 -50.76
CA GLY A 157 34.53 -75.05 -50.97
C GLY A 157 35.86 -75.10 -50.21
N MET A 158 35.94 -75.81 -49.08
CA MET A 158 37.20 -76.10 -48.41
C MET A 158 37.99 -77.22 -49.11
N GLY A 159 37.31 -78.21 -49.71
CA GLY A 159 37.94 -79.30 -50.49
C GLY A 159 38.53 -78.83 -51.82
N GLU A 160 37.84 -77.95 -52.55
CA GLU A 160 38.34 -77.35 -53.80
C GLU A 160 39.61 -76.51 -53.57
N ALA A 161 39.74 -75.88 -52.40
CA ALA A 161 40.95 -75.15 -52.03
C ALA A 161 42.18 -76.05 -51.73
N TYR A 162 41.97 -77.35 -51.46
CA TYR A 162 43.06 -78.32 -51.27
C TYR A 162 43.41 -79.10 -52.55
N GLU A 163 42.52 -79.19 -53.54
CA GLU A 163 42.81 -79.86 -54.82
C GLU A 163 43.53 -78.96 -55.83
N GLN A 164 43.49 -77.64 -55.65
CA GLN A 164 44.20 -76.69 -56.53
C GLN A 164 45.69 -76.49 -56.17
N ASP A 165 46.17 -77.06 -55.06
CA ASP A 165 47.57 -76.96 -54.59
C ASP A 165 48.41 -78.22 -54.89
N ASN A 166 47.85 -79.26 -55.53
CA ASN A 166 48.60 -80.50 -55.85
C ASN A 166 48.49 -80.96 -57.33
N SER A 167 48.40 -79.99 -58.24
CA SER A 167 48.69 -80.15 -59.68
C SER A 167 49.71 -79.10 -60.13
#